data_AF-A0A521NTK3-F1
#
_entry.id   AF-A0A521NTK3-F1
#
_cell.length_a   1.000
_cell.length_b   1.000
_cell.length_c   1.000
_cell.angle_alpha   90.00
_cell.angle_beta   90.00
_cell.angle_gamma   90.00
#
_symmetry.space_group_name_H-M   'P 1'
#
loop_
_entity.id
_entity.type
_entity.pdbx_description
1 polymer ?
#
loop_
_entity_poly.entity_id
_entity_poly.type
_entity_poly.pdbx_seq_one_letter_code
_entity_poly.pdbx_strand_id
1 'polypeptide(L)'
;MKQALIKLHIAVFLAGFTGILGKLIGLNEGLLTWYRIAITVVTLYAWLSWKKQLGFVAAATVWRLLGIGTLIALHWVLFYASIKMANVSIGLICFASVGLF
;
A
#
# COMPACT_ATOMS: atom_id res chain seq x y z
N MET A 1 13.05 20.04 10.17
CA MET A 1 13.81 19.37 9.09
C MET A 1 14.31 17.97 9.50
N LYS A 2 15.18 17.80 10.51
CA LYS A 2 15.74 16.48 10.90
C LYS A 2 14.69 15.39 11.24
N GLN A 3 13.61 15.74 11.93
CA GLN A 3 12.55 14.79 12.33
C GLN A 3 11.80 14.18 11.13
N ALA A 4 11.60 14.94 10.05
CA ALA A 4 10.93 14.44 8.84
C ALA A 4 11.84 13.46 8.08
N LEU A 5 13.14 13.74 8.01
CA LEU A 5 14.12 12.85 7.37
C LEU A 5 14.27 11.52 8.10
N ILE A 6 14.26 11.53 9.44
CA ILE A 6 14.33 10.28 10.22
C ILE A 6 13.08 9.43 9.98
N LYS A 7 11.88 10.04 10.00
CA LYS A 7 10.63 9.34 9.69
C LYS A 7 10.61 8.76 8.27
N LEU A 8 11.15 9.50 7.30
CA LEU A 8 11.29 9.03 5.92
C LEU A 8 12.21 7.80 5.84
N HIS A 9 13.39 7.84 6.46
CA HIS A 9 14.33 6.71 6.44
C HIS A 9 13.72 5.46 7.07
N ILE A 10 13.03 5.61 8.20
CA ILE A 10 12.32 4.50 8.86
C ILE A 10 11.21 3.95 7.94
N ALA A 11 10.44 4.82 7.29
CA ALA A 11 9.39 4.41 6.36
C ALA A 11 9.95 3.65 5.15
N VAL A 12 11.05 4.14 4.56
CA VAL A 12 11.72 3.49 3.43
C VAL A 12 12.33 2.15 3.86
N PHE A 13 12.94 2.09 5.04
CA PHE A 13 13.47 0.85 5.60
C PHE A 13 12.39 -0.21 5.83
N LEU A 14 11.26 0.17 6.44
CA LEU A 14 10.11 -0.70 6.64
C LEU A 14 9.50 -1.12 5.30
N ALA A 15 9.38 -0.20 4.33
CA ALA A 15 8.89 -0.51 2.98
C ALA A 15 9.78 -1.55 2.30
N GLY A 16 11.11 -1.43 2.41
CA GLY A 16 12.06 -2.43 1.91
C GLY A 16 11.83 -3.83 2.46
N PHE A 17 11.55 -3.93 3.76
CA PHE A 17 11.22 -5.20 4.43
C PHE A 17 9.92 -5.83 3.93
N THR A 18 8.92 -5.02 3.55
CA THR A 18 7.62 -5.55 3.09
C THR A 18 7.74 -6.35 1.78
N GLY A 19 8.69 -6.03 0.90
CA GLY A 19 8.94 -6.81 -0.32
C GLY A 19 9.49 -8.20 -0.01
N ILE A 20 10.42 -8.29 0.95
CA ILE A 20 11.02 -9.55 1.41
C ILE A 20 9.95 -10.45 2.03
N LEU A 21 9.13 -9.89 2.92
CA LEU A 21 8.00 -10.59 3.54
C LEU A 21 6.96 -11.05 2.49
N GLY A 22 6.69 -10.22 1.48
CA GLY A 22 5.81 -10.57 0.38
C GLY A 22 6.27 -11.79 -0.42
N LYS A 23 7.58 -11.95 -0.65
CA LYS A 23 8.15 -13.14 -1.30
C LYS A 23 8.13 -14.38 -0.40
N LEU A 24 8.32 -14.21 0.91
CA LEU A 24 8.26 -15.31 1.88
C LEU A 24 6.85 -15.90 2.03
N ILE A 25 5.83 -15.08 1.82
CA ILE A 25 4.43 -15.49 1.90
C ILE A 25 4.07 -16.21 0.59
N GLY A 26 3.95 -17.54 0.64
CA GLY A 26 3.59 -18.38 -0.52
C GLY A 26 2.18 -18.16 -1.08
N LEU A 27 1.37 -17.29 -0.45
CA LEU A 27 0.03 -16.94 -0.88
C LEU A 27 0.03 -16.26 -2.26
N ASN A 28 -1.10 -16.31 -2.97
CA ASN A 28 -1.27 -15.55 -4.21
C ASN A 28 -1.21 -14.04 -3.91
N GLU A 29 -0.50 -13.28 -4.76
CA GLU A 29 -0.25 -11.84 -4.61
C GLU A 29 -1.55 -11.03 -4.51
N GLY A 30 -2.57 -11.45 -5.26
CA GLY A 30 -3.90 -10.86 -5.21
C GLY A 30 -4.55 -11.07 -3.85
N LEU A 31 -4.47 -12.29 -3.30
CA LEU A 31 -5.00 -12.60 -1.97
C LEU A 31 -4.24 -11.85 -0.87
N LEU A 32 -2.91 -11.77 -0.95
CA LEU A 32 -2.11 -11.01 0.02
C LEU A 32 -2.51 -9.53 0.05
N THR A 33 -2.69 -8.93 -1.13
CA THR A 33 -3.12 -7.53 -1.25
C THR A 33 -4.56 -7.37 -0.76
N TRP A 34 -5.44 -8.31 -1.07
CA TRP A 34 -6.83 -8.31 -0.62
C TRP A 34 -6.96 -8.34 0.91
N TYR A 35 -6.23 -9.23 1.58
CA TYR A 35 -6.20 -9.30 3.04
C TYR A 35 -5.71 -7.98 3.66
N ARG A 36 -4.65 -7.37 3.12
CA ARG A 36 -4.15 -6.08 3.60
C ARG A 36 -5.18 -4.96 3.45
N ILE A 37 -5.87 -4.91 2.30
CA ILE A 37 -6.93 -3.91 2.05
C ILE A 37 -8.11 -4.16 2.99
N ALA A 38 -8.55 -5.41 3.17
CA ALA A 38 -9.65 -5.77 4.05
C ALA A 38 -9.38 -5.35 5.50
N ILE A 39 -8.20 -5.65 6.04
CA ILE A 39 -7.80 -5.23 7.40
C ILE A 39 -7.80 -3.70 7.50
N THR A 40 -7.28 -3.00 6.49
CA THR A 40 -7.24 -1.53 6.47
C THR A 40 -8.64 -0.94 6.49
N VAL A 41 -9.56 -1.47 5.68
CA VAL A 41 -10.96 -1.03 5.61
C VAL A 41 -11.66 -1.26 6.95
N VAL A 42 -11.54 -2.44 7.54
CA VAL A 42 -12.17 -2.76 8.83
C VAL A 42 -11.63 -1.86 9.94
N THR A 43 -10.31 -1.67 9.99
CA THR A 43 -9.67 -0.88 11.06
C THR A 43 -10.02 0.61 10.93
N LEU A 44 -9.96 1.17 9.72
CA LEU A 44 -10.37 2.56 9.48
C LEU A 44 -11.85 2.75 9.74
N TYR A 45 -12.70 1.82 9.33
CA TYR A 45 -14.14 1.87 9.58
C TYR A 45 -14.44 1.84 11.08
N ALA A 46 -13.81 0.94 11.84
CA ALA A 46 -13.93 0.88 13.30
C ALA A 46 -13.47 2.19 13.95
N TRP A 47 -12.35 2.75 13.51
CA TRP A 47 -11.80 4.01 14.03
C TRP A 47 -12.71 5.22 13.74
N LEU A 48 -13.20 5.34 12.51
CA LEU A 48 -14.12 6.41 12.08
C LEU A 48 -15.47 6.29 12.78
N SER A 49 -15.96 5.08 12.99
CA SER A 49 -17.17 4.79 13.75
C SER A 49 -17.03 5.20 15.21
N TRP A 50 -15.89 4.88 15.85
CA TRP A 50 -15.59 5.33 17.22
C TRP A 50 -15.57 6.86 17.30
N LYS A 51 -14.90 7.53 16.35
CA LYS A 51 -14.84 8.99 16.31
C LYS A 51 -16.15 9.68 15.90
N LYS A 52 -17.19 8.94 15.48
CA LYS A 52 -18.45 9.48 14.92
C LYS A 52 -18.23 10.48 13.78
N GLN A 53 -17.13 10.35 13.03
CA GLN A 53 -16.77 11.23 11.91
C GLN A 53 -17.15 10.65 10.56
N LEU A 54 -18.18 9.80 10.52
CA LEU A 54 -18.78 9.31 9.28
C LEU A 54 -19.56 10.46 8.62
N GLY A 55 -18.83 11.38 8.02
CA GLY A 55 -19.40 12.49 7.25
C GLY A 55 -19.91 11.99 5.90
N PHE A 56 -20.98 12.61 5.41
CA PHE A 56 -21.43 12.39 4.04
C PHE A 56 -20.40 12.97 3.07
N VAL A 57 -19.85 12.10 2.22
CA VAL A 57 -18.94 12.49 1.14
C VAL A 57 -19.78 12.64 -0.14
N ALA A 58 -19.63 13.76 -0.84
CA ALA A 58 -20.33 14.00 -2.10
C ALA A 58 -20.05 12.86 -3.10
N ALA A 59 -21.08 12.41 -3.83
CA ALA A 59 -20.98 11.27 -4.75
C ALA A 59 -19.86 11.45 -5.80
N ALA A 60 -19.62 12.67 -6.27
CA ALA A 60 -18.52 12.99 -7.19
C ALA A 60 -17.13 12.70 -6.58
N THR A 61 -16.96 12.97 -5.29
CA THR A 61 -15.72 12.67 -4.55
C THR A 61 -15.57 11.16 -4.33
N VAL A 62 -16.68 10.45 -4.10
CA VAL A 62 -16.67 8.98 -3.96
C VAL A 62 -16.15 8.31 -5.25
N TRP A 63 -16.62 8.73 -6.42
CA TRP A 63 -16.13 8.21 -7.69
C TRP A 63 -14.64 8.48 -7.92
N ARG A 64 -14.16 9.68 -7.58
CA ARG A 64 -12.71 9.99 -7.64
C ARG A 64 -11.91 9.11 -6.68
N LEU A 65 -12.41 8.91 -5.47
CA LEU A 65 -11.75 8.10 -4.44
C LEU A 65 -11.69 6.62 -4.84
N LEU A 66 -12.75 6.09 -5.47
CA LEU A 66 -12.77 4.75 -6.04
C LEU A 66 -11.75 4.58 -7.16
N GLY A 67 -11.60 5.57 -8.05
CA GLY A 67 -10.59 5.57 -9.10
C GLY A 67 -9.17 5.50 -8.53
N ILE A 68 -8.86 6.36 -7.55
CA ILE A 68 -7.56 6.38 -6.87
C ILE A 68 -7.31 5.06 -6.12
N GLY A 69 -8.33 4.55 -5.41
CA GLY A 69 -8.24 3.27 -4.69
C GLY A 69 -7.96 2.09 -5.61
N THR A 70 -8.64 2.02 -6.75
CA THR A 70 -8.41 0.98 -7.76
C THR A 70 -7.00 1.06 -8.33
N LEU A 71 -6.52 2.27 -8.64
CA LEU A 71 -5.18 2.49 -9.18
C LEU A 71 -4.10 2.06 -8.19
N ILE A 72 -4.26 2.41 -6.91
CA ILE A 72 -3.34 2.01 -5.84
C ILE A 72 -3.39 0.48 -5.62
N ALA A 73 -4.57 -0.13 -5.62
CA ALA A 73 -4.70 -1.57 -5.48
C ALA A 73 -4.01 -2.31 -6.63
N LEU A 74 -4.24 -1.87 -7.86
CA LEU A 74 -3.63 -2.43 -9.06
C LEU A 74 -2.10 -2.26 -9.04
N HIS A 75 -1.61 -1.10 -8.60
CA HIS A 75 -0.18 -0.87 -8.38
C HIS A 75 0.42 -1.87 -7.39
N TRP A 76 -0.21 -2.10 -6.23
CA TRP A 76 0.29 -3.05 -5.24
C TRP A 76 0.26 -4.50 -5.72
N VAL A 77 -0.77 -4.90 -6.47
CA VAL A 77 -0.83 -6.24 -7.07
C VAL A 77 0.32 -6.43 -8.07
N LEU A 78 0.53 -5.48 -8.99
CA LEU A 78 1.64 -5.51 -9.95
C LEU A 78 3.02 -5.52 -9.27
N PHE A 79 3.17 -4.77 -8.19
CA PHE A 79 4.41 -4.73 -7.42
C PHE A 79 4.73 -6.11 -6.81
N TYR A 80 3.76 -6.75 -6.17
CA TYR A 80 3.95 -8.10 -5.62
C TYR A 80 4.12 -9.16 -6.72
N ALA A 81 3.45 -9.00 -7.87
CA ALA A 81 3.65 -9.83 -9.05
C ALA A 81 5.08 -9.79 -9.59
N SER A 82 5.63 -8.59 -9.72
CA SER A 82 7.02 -8.39 -10.16
C SER A 82 8.01 -9.06 -9.19
N ILE A 83 7.77 -8.94 -7.89
CA ILE A 83 8.61 -9.58 -6.86
C ILE A 83 8.57 -11.10 -6.95
N LYS A 84 7.40 -11.69 -7.21
CA LYS A 84 7.23 -13.15 -7.29
C LYS A 84 7.78 -13.73 -8.59
N MET A 85 7.66 -13.03 -9.70
CA MET A 85 8.19 -13.45 -11.00
C MET A 85 9.71 -13.27 -11.14
N ALA A 86 10.27 -12.17 -10.62
CA ALA A 86 11.69 -11.88 -10.74
C ALA A 86 12.42 -12.15 -9.40
N ASN A 87 12.64 -11.10 -8.61
CA ASN A 87 13.25 -11.20 -7.29
C ASN A 87 12.99 -9.92 -6.50
N VAL A 88 13.02 -10.01 -5.17
CA VAL A 88 12.77 -8.87 -4.26
C VAL A 88 13.73 -7.71 -4.56
N SER A 89 15.01 -8.00 -4.83
CA SER A 89 16.02 -6.98 -5.13
C SER A 89 15.70 -6.18 -6.40
N ILE A 90 15.20 -6.84 -7.46
CA ILE A 90 14.89 -6.17 -8.73
C ILE A 90 13.66 -5.28 -8.56
N GLY A 91 12.62 -5.78 -7.87
CA GLY A 91 11.43 -4.99 -7.56
C GLY A 91 11.73 -3.73 -6.74
N LEU A 92 12.64 -3.82 -5.76
CA LEU A 92 13.06 -2.68 -4.94
C LEU A 92 13.87 -1.63 -5.72
N ILE A 93 14.73 -2.06 -6.64
CA ILE A 93 15.51 -1.14 -7.49
C ILE A 93 14.56 -0.36 -8.42
N CYS A 94 13.58 -1.02 -9.05
CA CYS A 94 12.57 -0.35 -9.85
C CYS A 94 11.71 0.61 -9.01
N PHE A 95 11.40 0.25 -7.76
CA PHE A 95 10.68 1.14 -6.84
C PHE A 95 11.50 2.38 -6.48
N ALA A 96 12.83 2.26 -6.35
CA ALA A 96 13.71 3.41 -6.11
C ALA A 96 13.70 4.41 -7.28
N SER A 97 13.44 3.96 -8.51
CA SER A 97 13.26 4.85 -9.67
C SER A 97 12.02 5.74 -9.57
N VAL A 98 11.04 5.41 -8.73
CA VAL A 98 9.88 6.29 -8.47
C VAL A 98 10.34 7.62 -7.86
N GLY A 99 11.40 7.65 -7.06
CA GLY A 99 11.92 8.89 -6.48
C GLY A 99 12.56 9.86 -7.49
N LEU A 100 12.75 9.43 -8.75
CA LEU A 100 13.23 10.26 -9.85
C LEU A 100 12.10 11.02 -10.57
N PHE A 101 10.83 10.67 -10.31
CA PHE A 101 9.62 11.26 -10.88
C PHE A 101 8.77 11.93 -9.80
#